data_AF-A0A921GXU4-F1
#
_entry.id   AF-A0A921GXU4-F1
#
_cell.length_a   1.000
_cell.length_b   1.000
_cell.length_c   1.000
_cell.angle_alpha   90.00
_cell.angle_beta   90.00
_cell.angle_gamma   90.00
#
_symmetry.space_group_name_H-M   'P 1'
#
loop_
_entity.id
_entity.type
_entity.pdbx_description
1 polymer ?
#
loop_
_entity_poly.entity_id
_entity_poly.type
_entity_poly.pdbx_seq_one_letter_code
_entity_poly.pdbx_strand_id
1 'polypeptide(L)'
;MKSINILLNLLPKELQNILENNDIDEVLTYFISNDISDEKLVFYLSIMANQVNTIEYHEMIASVYHFHFNYIDNAYNLAYYHYWQSLKLSHFEDYNLLNEFLEILDEPEFDIINNEDIKTVANKIIEKDPKNKLAIKFLDN
;
A
#
# COMPACT_ATOMS: atom_id res chain seq x y z
N MET A 1 -17.96 11.05 -18.94
CA MET A 1 -17.49 9.80 -18.29
C MET A 1 -16.41 10.17 -17.31
N LYS A 2 -16.49 9.73 -16.05
CA LYS A 2 -15.36 9.88 -15.11
C LYS A 2 -14.21 9.00 -15.62
N SER A 3 -12.97 9.50 -15.57
CA SER A 3 -11.75 8.78 -16.00
C SER A 3 -11.65 7.37 -15.41
N ILE A 4 -12.18 7.19 -14.20
CA ILE A 4 -12.20 5.91 -13.49
C ILE A 4 -13.00 4.81 -14.21
N ASN A 5 -14.10 5.15 -14.90
CA ASN A 5 -14.90 4.17 -15.64
C ASN A 5 -14.12 3.63 -16.85
N ILE A 6 -13.20 4.41 -17.40
CA ILE A 6 -12.33 3.95 -18.49
C ILE A 6 -11.35 2.91 -17.93
N LEU A 7 -10.71 3.20 -16.79
CA LEU A 7 -9.78 2.27 -16.13
C LEU A 7 -10.47 0.97 -15.71
N LEU A 8 -11.66 1.06 -15.12
CA LEU A 8 -12.45 -0.11 -14.72
C LEU A 8 -12.75 -1.01 -15.92
N ASN A 9 -13.14 -0.43 -17.06
CA ASN A 9 -13.43 -1.19 -18.29
C ASN A 9 -12.18 -1.86 -18.92
N LEU A 10 -10.97 -1.48 -18.50
CA LEU A 10 -9.72 -2.14 -18.94
C LEU A 10 -9.38 -3.37 -18.09
N LEU A 11 -10.06 -3.59 -16.96
CA LEU A 11 -9.83 -4.72 -16.08
C LEU A 11 -10.63 -5.95 -16.52
N PRO A 12 -10.16 -7.18 -16.19
CA PRO A 12 -10.97 -8.40 -16.28
C PRO A 12 -12.29 -8.27 -15.52
N LYS A 13 -13.34 -8.97 -15.98
CA LYS A 13 -14.68 -8.80 -15.43
C LYS A 13 -14.78 -9.17 -13.95
N GLU A 14 -14.00 -10.14 -13.50
CA GLU A 14 -13.93 -10.52 -12.08
C GLU A 14 -13.34 -9.40 -11.22
N LEU A 15 -12.22 -8.78 -11.63
CA LEU A 15 -11.68 -7.61 -10.96
C LEU A 15 -12.64 -6.42 -10.97
N GLN A 16 -13.37 -6.21 -12.07
CA GLN A 16 -14.41 -5.18 -12.10
C GLN A 16 -15.47 -5.46 -11.02
N ASN A 17 -15.96 -6.69 -10.92
CA ASN A 17 -16.99 -7.05 -9.95
C ASN A 17 -16.49 -6.88 -8.50
N ILE A 18 -15.25 -7.28 -8.21
CA ILE A 18 -14.62 -7.09 -6.89
C ILE A 18 -14.64 -5.60 -6.51
N LEU A 19 -14.20 -4.73 -7.42
CA LEU A 19 -14.14 -3.28 -7.18
C LEU A 19 -15.54 -2.64 -7.11
N GLU A 20 -16.48 -3.06 -7.96
CA GLU A 20 -17.86 -2.55 -7.98
C GLU A 20 -18.63 -2.93 -6.71
N ASN A 21 -18.31 -4.07 -6.11
CA ASN A 21 -18.90 -4.53 -4.85
C ASN A 21 -18.18 -4.01 -3.59
N ASN A 22 -17.09 -3.27 -3.75
CA ASN A 22 -16.24 -2.79 -2.67
C ASN A 22 -15.58 -3.92 -1.84
N ASP A 23 -15.31 -5.06 -2.47
CA ASP A 23 -14.61 -6.21 -1.89
C ASP A 23 -13.08 -6.06 -2.06
N ILE A 24 -12.55 -4.87 -1.74
CA ILE A 24 -11.18 -4.45 -2.09
C ILE A 24 -10.11 -5.43 -1.58
N ASP A 25 -10.32 -6.05 -0.43
CA ASP A 25 -9.42 -7.02 0.18
C ASP A 25 -9.22 -8.29 -0.69
N GLU A 26 -10.19 -8.62 -1.55
CA GLU A 26 -10.12 -9.79 -2.45
C GLU A 26 -9.23 -9.57 -3.66
N VAL A 27 -8.77 -8.34 -3.92
CA VAL A 27 -7.94 -8.04 -5.10
C VAL A 27 -6.61 -8.78 -5.03
N LEU A 28 -5.93 -8.80 -3.88
CA LEU A 28 -4.68 -9.55 -3.73
C LEU A 28 -4.93 -11.06 -3.92
N THR A 29 -5.99 -11.60 -3.31
CA THR A 29 -6.40 -12.99 -3.47
C THR A 29 -6.64 -13.34 -4.94
N TYR A 30 -7.28 -12.44 -5.70
CA TYR A 30 -7.49 -12.63 -7.13
C TYR A 30 -6.17 -12.76 -7.90
N PHE A 31 -5.19 -11.89 -7.63
CA PHE A 31 -3.89 -11.94 -8.32
C PHE A 31 -3.12 -13.23 -7.99
N ILE A 32 -3.05 -13.60 -6.71
CA ILE A 32 -2.35 -14.80 -6.25
C ILE A 32 -3.03 -16.07 -6.77
N SER A 33 -4.34 -16.20 -6.59
CA SER A 33 -5.08 -17.43 -6.90
C SER A 33 -5.10 -17.76 -8.39
N ASN A 34 -4.99 -16.74 -9.24
CA ASN A 34 -5.00 -16.89 -10.69
C ASN A 34 -3.61 -16.73 -11.33
N ASP A 35 -2.54 -16.61 -10.53
CA ASP A 35 -1.16 -16.43 -11.00
C ASP A 35 -1.02 -15.33 -12.06
N ILE A 36 -1.67 -14.19 -11.81
CA ILE A 36 -1.79 -13.11 -12.80
C ILE A 36 -0.49 -12.33 -12.89
N SER A 37 0.23 -12.44 -14.00
CA SER A 37 1.51 -11.75 -14.24
C SER A 37 1.38 -10.52 -15.16
N ASP A 38 0.17 -10.12 -15.56
CA ASP A 38 -0.02 -8.95 -16.43
C ASP A 38 0.18 -7.64 -15.66
N GLU A 39 1.38 -7.09 -15.77
CA GLU A 39 1.80 -5.82 -15.16
C GLU A 39 0.92 -4.62 -15.56
N LYS A 40 0.20 -4.68 -16.69
CA LYS A 40 -0.70 -3.58 -17.07
C LYS A 40 -1.88 -3.48 -16.12
N LEU A 41 -2.34 -4.60 -15.58
CA LEU A 41 -3.47 -4.62 -14.66
C LEU A 41 -3.11 -3.92 -13.34
N VAL A 42 -1.95 -4.24 -12.77
CA VAL A 42 -1.47 -3.57 -11.55
C VAL A 42 -1.20 -2.08 -11.80
N PHE A 43 -0.68 -1.72 -12.98
CA PHE A 43 -0.52 -0.31 -13.35
C PHE A 43 -1.86 0.44 -13.44
N TYR A 44 -2.89 -0.15 -14.05
CA TYR A 44 -4.22 0.47 -14.12
C TYR A 44 -4.85 0.61 -12.73
N LEU A 45 -4.68 -0.37 -11.86
CA LEU A 45 -5.13 -0.31 -10.47
C LEU A 45 -4.38 0.77 -9.68
N SER A 46 -3.08 0.93 -9.88
CA SER A 46 -2.29 2.01 -9.27
C SER A 46 -2.77 3.40 -9.71
N ILE A 47 -3.05 3.60 -11.00
CA ILE A 47 -3.67 4.85 -11.47
C ILE A 47 -5.06 5.04 -10.84
N MET A 48 -5.85 3.97 -10.76
CA MET A 48 -7.17 4.02 -10.14
C MET A 48 -7.09 4.42 -8.67
N ALA A 49 -6.16 3.84 -7.91
CA ALA A 49 -5.93 4.18 -6.51
C ALA A 49 -5.63 5.67 -6.34
N ASN A 50 -4.80 6.25 -7.20
CA ASN A 50 -4.52 7.70 -7.20
C ASN A 50 -5.73 8.57 -7.59
N GLN A 51 -6.67 8.05 -8.38
CA GLN A 51 -7.89 8.78 -8.75
C GLN A 51 -8.98 8.70 -7.69
N VAL A 52 -9.13 7.55 -7.04
CA VAL A 52 -10.07 7.36 -5.92
C VAL A 52 -9.52 8.04 -4.66
N ASN A 53 -8.23 7.88 -4.42
CA ASN A 53 -7.45 8.52 -3.36
C ASN A 53 -8.02 8.26 -1.96
N THR A 54 -8.26 6.99 -1.66
CA THR A 54 -8.74 6.48 -0.36
C THR A 54 -7.72 5.51 0.23
N ILE A 55 -7.70 5.37 1.56
CA ILE A 55 -6.75 4.51 2.28
C ILE A 55 -6.84 3.08 1.73
N GLU A 56 -8.05 2.55 1.59
CA GLU A 56 -8.33 1.18 1.16
C GLU A 56 -7.74 0.88 -0.22
N TYR A 57 -7.87 1.81 -1.18
CA TYR A 57 -7.31 1.64 -2.52
C TYR A 57 -5.78 1.71 -2.54
N HIS A 58 -5.18 2.53 -1.67
CA HIS A 58 -3.73 2.62 -1.56
C HIS A 58 -3.16 1.36 -0.89
N GLU A 59 -3.74 0.90 0.22
CA GLU A 59 -3.33 -0.35 0.89
C GLU A 59 -3.49 -1.58 -0.01
N MET A 60 -4.59 -1.66 -0.76
CA MET A 60 -4.84 -2.72 -1.74
C MET A 60 -3.70 -2.84 -2.74
N ILE A 61 -3.35 -1.74 -3.41
CA ILE A 61 -2.35 -1.79 -4.47
C ILE A 61 -0.93 -1.91 -3.91
N ALA A 62 -0.67 -1.34 -2.73
CA ALA A 62 0.60 -1.54 -2.03
C ALA A 62 0.81 -3.03 -1.75
N SER A 63 -0.21 -3.72 -1.25
CA SER A 63 -0.18 -5.16 -0.99
C SER A 63 0.02 -5.99 -2.27
N VAL A 64 -0.59 -5.60 -3.38
CA VAL A 64 -0.41 -6.28 -4.67
C VAL A 64 1.03 -6.15 -5.18
N TYR A 65 1.64 -4.95 -5.07
CA TYR A 65 3.07 -4.78 -5.40
C TYR A 65 3.99 -5.53 -4.44
N HIS A 66 3.67 -5.50 -3.14
CA HIS A 66 4.48 -6.07 -2.08
C HIS A 66 4.48 -7.61 -2.09
N PHE A 67 3.33 -8.25 -2.31
CA PHE A 67 3.21 -9.69 -2.12
C PHE A 67 3.13 -10.49 -3.42
N HIS A 68 2.64 -9.89 -4.52
CA HIS A 68 2.42 -10.61 -5.78
C HIS A 68 3.37 -10.17 -6.88
N PHE A 69 3.52 -8.86 -7.11
CA PHE A 69 4.41 -8.30 -8.12
C PHE A 69 5.80 -7.92 -7.59
N ASN A 70 6.24 -8.44 -6.45
CA ASN A 70 7.51 -8.03 -5.83
C ASN A 70 8.77 -8.29 -6.66
N TYR A 71 8.65 -9.10 -7.71
CA TYR A 71 9.71 -9.38 -8.67
C TYR A 71 9.88 -8.31 -9.75
N ILE A 72 8.93 -7.38 -9.91
CA ILE A 72 9.03 -6.34 -10.96
C ILE A 72 9.97 -5.22 -10.52
N ASP A 73 10.61 -4.59 -11.49
CA ASP A 73 11.44 -3.42 -11.22
C ASP A 73 10.63 -2.33 -10.52
N ASN A 74 11.16 -1.82 -9.41
CA ASN A 74 10.53 -0.79 -8.57
C ASN A 74 9.25 -1.23 -7.84
N ALA A 75 8.93 -2.53 -7.73
CA ALA A 75 7.77 -3.01 -6.97
C ALA A 75 7.73 -2.43 -5.54
N TYR A 76 8.83 -2.53 -4.81
CA TYR A 76 8.94 -2.00 -3.44
C TYR A 76 8.87 -0.48 -3.38
N ASN A 77 9.39 0.25 -4.38
CA ASN A 77 9.22 1.70 -4.46
C ASN A 77 7.74 2.08 -4.64
N LEU A 78 7.00 1.31 -5.45
CA LEU A 78 5.58 1.53 -5.68
C LEU A 78 4.73 1.11 -4.48
N ALA A 79 5.06 0.00 -3.83
CA ALA A 79 4.44 -0.41 -2.56
C ALA A 79 4.65 0.67 -1.50
N TYR A 80 5.89 1.12 -1.30
CA TYR A 80 6.22 2.22 -0.39
C TYR A 80 5.42 3.48 -0.73
N TYR A 81 5.38 3.89 -2.00
CA TYR A 81 4.61 5.05 -2.43
C TYR A 81 3.15 4.97 -1.97
N HIS A 82 2.51 3.82 -2.15
CA HIS A 82 1.10 3.64 -1.80
C HIS A 82 0.88 3.53 -0.28
N TYR A 83 1.68 2.78 0.47
CA TYR A 83 1.65 2.79 1.95
C TYR A 83 1.86 4.20 2.51
N TRP A 84 2.74 5.00 1.91
CA TRP A 84 2.94 6.38 2.33
C TRP A 84 1.74 7.29 2.04
N GLN A 85 1.03 7.06 0.93
CA GLN A 85 -0.21 7.79 0.67
C GLN A 85 -1.30 7.45 1.69
N SER A 86 -1.43 6.20 2.12
CA SER A 86 -2.42 5.83 3.14
C SER A 86 -2.14 6.51 4.47
N LEU A 87 -0.86 6.58 4.88
CA LEU A 87 -0.42 7.36 6.05
C LEU A 87 -0.74 8.85 5.92
N LYS A 88 -0.53 9.44 4.74
CA LYS A 88 -0.87 10.85 4.48
C LYS A 88 -2.37 11.11 4.53
N LEU A 89 -3.17 10.20 3.97
CA LEU A 89 -4.64 10.28 3.95
C LEU A 89 -5.23 10.13 5.35
N SER A 90 -4.60 9.32 6.21
CA SER A 90 -4.95 9.23 7.64
C SER A 90 -4.39 10.39 8.48
N HIS A 91 -3.73 11.36 7.85
CA HIS A 91 -3.03 12.47 8.50
C HIS A 91 -2.00 12.02 9.55
N PHE A 92 -1.45 10.82 9.40
CA PHE A 92 -0.59 10.18 10.38
C PHE A 92 -1.26 10.05 11.77
N GLU A 93 -2.59 9.90 11.80
CA GLU A 93 -3.35 9.75 13.03
C GLU A 93 -3.78 8.31 13.30
N ASP A 94 -3.87 7.48 12.25
CA ASP A 94 -4.23 6.07 12.38
C ASP A 94 -3.06 5.27 12.98
N TYR A 95 -3.27 4.78 14.20
CA TYR A 95 -2.25 4.05 14.94
C TYR A 95 -1.89 2.70 14.30
N ASN A 96 -2.85 2.02 13.68
CA ASN A 96 -2.60 0.71 13.08
C ASN A 96 -1.76 0.86 11.83
N LEU A 97 -2.14 1.77 10.93
CA LEU A 97 -1.37 2.04 9.70
C LEU A 97 0.08 2.46 10.02
N LEU A 98 0.27 3.27 11.07
CA LEU A 98 1.62 3.67 11.50
C LEU A 98 2.45 2.47 11.97
N ASN A 99 1.85 1.54 12.74
CA ASN A 99 2.58 0.35 13.20
C ASN A 99 2.87 -0.60 12.05
N GLU A 100 1.88 -0.87 11.20
CA GLU A 100 2.03 -1.72 10.00
C GLU A 100 3.16 -1.19 9.10
N PHE A 101 3.25 0.14 8.91
CA PHE A 101 4.34 0.76 8.17
C PHE A 101 5.73 0.54 8.80
N LEU A 102 5.84 0.46 10.13
CA LEU A 102 7.13 0.12 10.76
C LEU A 102 7.43 -1.38 10.73
N GLU A 103 6.40 -2.22 10.67
CA GLU A 103 6.56 -3.68 10.60
C GLU A 103 7.14 -4.11 9.24
N ILE A 104 6.72 -3.48 8.13
CA ILE A 104 7.29 -3.80 6.80
C ILE A 104 8.79 -3.50 6.71
N LEU A 105 9.34 -2.64 7.57
CA LEU A 105 10.77 -2.32 7.59
C LEU A 105 11.65 -3.46 8.12
N ASP A 106 11.06 -4.54 8.64
CA ASP A 106 11.81 -5.76 8.95
C ASP A 106 12.19 -6.55 7.67
N GLU A 107 11.62 -6.20 6.51
CA GLU A 107 11.98 -6.78 5.21
C GLU A 107 13.12 -6.00 4.53
N PRO A 108 14.23 -6.65 4.12
CA PRO A 108 15.40 -5.99 3.54
C PRO A 108 15.10 -5.14 2.29
N GLU A 109 14.08 -5.52 1.52
CA GLU A 109 13.69 -4.83 0.30
C GLU A 109 13.14 -3.42 0.57
N PHE A 110 12.72 -3.11 1.80
CA PHE A 110 12.32 -1.77 2.23
C PHE A 110 13.47 -0.91 2.78
N ASP A 111 14.73 -1.34 2.68
CA ASP A 111 15.92 -0.49 2.93
C ASP A 111 15.97 0.76 2.02
N ILE A 112 15.13 0.80 0.98
CA ILE A 112 14.91 1.97 0.12
C ILE A 112 14.25 3.16 0.84
N ILE A 113 13.57 2.92 1.96
CA ILE A 113 12.85 3.96 2.71
C ILE A 113 13.86 4.78 3.50
N ASN A 114 13.81 6.10 3.36
CA ASN A 114 14.78 6.96 4.02
C ASN A 114 14.51 7.06 5.53
N ASN A 115 15.58 7.29 6.30
CA ASN A 115 15.51 7.40 7.76
C ASN A 115 14.64 8.56 8.26
N GLU A 116 14.41 9.61 7.45
CA GLU A 116 13.57 10.75 7.85
C GLU A 116 12.08 10.34 7.89
N ASP A 117 11.60 9.61 6.89
CA ASP A 117 10.24 9.07 6.85
C ASP A 117 10.02 8.05 7.97
N ILE A 118 11.00 7.15 8.20
CA ILE A 118 10.97 6.18 9.30
C ILE A 118 10.86 6.89 10.66
N LYS A 119 11.72 7.89 10.91
CA LYS A 119 11.70 8.66 12.16
C LYS A 119 10.41 9.47 12.31
N THR A 120 9.84 9.96 11.22
CA THR A 120 8.56 10.68 11.23
C THR A 120 7.45 9.78 11.75
N VAL A 121 7.33 8.57 11.22
CA VAL A 121 6.32 7.58 11.64
C VAL A 121 6.58 7.12 13.07
N ALA A 122 7.81 6.77 13.42
CA ALA A 122 8.17 6.32 14.76
C ALA A 122 7.84 7.38 15.83
N ASN A 123 8.14 8.66 15.59
CA ASN A 123 7.79 9.74 16.52
C ASN A 123 6.26 9.86 16.70
N LYS A 124 5.48 9.74 15.61
CA LYS A 124 4.01 9.77 15.67
C LYS A 124 3.42 8.66 16.54
N ILE A 125 4.03 7.47 16.51
CA ILE A 125 3.66 6.36 17.38
C ILE A 125 4.02 6.67 18.83
N ILE A 126 5.23 7.16 19.11
CA ILE A 126 5.68 7.47 20.49
C ILE A 126 4.86 8.60 21.14
N GLU A 127 4.40 9.59 20.36
CA GLU A 127 3.47 10.62 20.83
C GLU A 127 2.16 9.99 21.39
N LYS A 128 1.71 8.86 20.82
CA LYS A 128 0.47 8.16 21.19
C LYS A 128 0.71 7.05 22.23
N ASP A 129 1.77 6.27 22.05
CA ASP A 129 2.22 5.19 22.93
C ASP A 129 3.73 5.28 23.19
N PRO A 130 4.15 5.98 24.26
CA PRO A 130 5.57 6.15 24.59
C PRO A 130 6.33 4.86 24.91
N LYS A 131 5.64 3.72 25.07
CA LYS A 131 6.26 2.42 25.39
C LYS A 131 6.30 1.48 24.19
N ASN A 132 5.89 1.94 23.00
CA ASN A 132 5.91 1.12 21.80
C ASN A 132 7.35 0.71 21.45
N LYS A 133 7.65 -0.58 21.59
CA LYS A 133 9.00 -1.11 21.41
C LYS A 133 9.48 -1.04 19.95
N LEU A 134 8.56 -1.20 19.01
CA LEU A 134 8.88 -1.15 17.58
C LEU A 134 9.33 0.25 17.21
N ALA A 135 8.56 1.27 17.59
CA ALA A 135 8.92 2.66 17.31
C ALA A 135 10.23 3.09 17.99
N ILE A 136 10.49 2.67 19.24
CA ILE A 136 11.75 2.96 19.95
C ILE A 136 12.97 2.45 19.16
N LYS A 137 12.90 1.23 18.59
CA LYS A 137 13.97 0.65 17.75
C LYS A 137 14.44 1.59 16.64
N PHE A 138 13.54 2.40 16.09
CA PHE A 138 13.81 3.29 14.96
C PHE A 138 14.19 4.72 15.34
N LEU A 139 14.06 5.10 16.62
CA LEU A 139 14.49 6.41 17.12
C LEU A 139 15.92 6.41 17.68
N ASP A 140 16.38 5.25 18.16
CA ASP A 140 17.71 5.08 18.76
C ASP A 140 18.85 4.91 17.73
N ASN A 141 18.52 4.88 16.43
CA ASN A 141 19.44 4.79 15.29
C ASN A 141 19.55 6.13 14.53
#